data_AF-A0A7V9BL20-F1
#
_entry.id   AF-A0A7V9BL20-F1
#
_cell.length_a   1.000
_cell.length_b   1.000
_cell.length_c   1.000
_cell.angle_alpha   90.00
_cell.angle_beta   90.00
_cell.angle_gamma   90.00
#
_symmetry.space_group_name_H-M   'P 1'
#
loop_
_entity.id
_entity.type
_entity.pdbx_description
1 polymer ?
#
loop_
_entity_poly.entity_id
_entity_poly.type
_entity_poly.pdbx_seq_one_letter_code
_entity_poly.pdbx_strand_id
1 'polypeptide(L)'
;MIFSSGIRPWIDAASGAFIPADIAQDAAAARLFVAGENPYGPVIREMHSRVVGLPVAETFPYFPHPPFSLIVSSPLAYVPYRTVAVLWFGFTLALVFILAMLLAENLTVNPGAAQVDPQGRLVLTCFILLLAWPPVLYNLEKGQWSVLLAVLIGLGWRSMSRGSLGASGAWFGAAASVKVFPLVLGGYLLLRSRRALLWFLGIGLVLTGVPLVLIGVSAFADFVGQSRLNMPYWETFPSVTLSIHGALARLLIGGHWAHPATHAPIFARVIEGTVVLLLLGLAVRLTRHAARGQADHAEAFAAWVVMLPVLNPQSLGHNGVLLALPLVLVGRTLTRDVHWRRKAAWAVALVLVSIPRQTMWRVAPPPLDPWEGLAVTALPMWGALLLFLLAVTIHRPAANAASASRTGGVW
;
A
#
# COMPACT_ATOMS: atom_id res chain seq x y z
N MET A 1 18.86 17.90 0.66
CA MET A 1 19.10 16.47 0.93
C MET A 1 17.78 15.82 1.43
N ILE A 2 16.72 15.46 0.69
CA ILE A 2 16.54 14.91 -0.67
C ILE A 2 17.65 13.92 -1.00
N PHE A 3 17.76 12.82 -0.25
CA PHE A 3 18.93 11.96 -0.29
C PHE A 3 18.97 11.09 -1.56
N SER A 4 19.78 11.64 -2.47
CA SER A 4 20.54 11.10 -3.61
C SER A 4 19.94 11.15 -5.02
N SER A 5 18.63 11.32 -5.20
CA SER A 5 18.03 11.45 -6.55
C SER A 5 17.79 12.89 -7.03
N GLY A 6 18.02 13.89 -6.17
CA GLY A 6 17.77 15.30 -6.50
C GLY A 6 16.32 15.56 -6.96
N ILE A 7 16.16 16.31 -8.05
CA ILE A 7 14.85 16.66 -8.63
C ILE A 7 14.23 15.53 -9.49
N ARG A 8 14.96 14.44 -9.76
CA ARG A 8 14.51 13.40 -10.70
C ARG A 8 13.13 12.80 -10.38
N PRO A 9 12.78 12.49 -9.11
CA PRO A 9 11.44 11.98 -8.79
C PRO A 9 10.30 12.94 -9.16
N TRP A 10 10.55 14.25 -9.12
CA TRP A 10 9.56 15.26 -9.52
C TRP A 10 9.41 15.34 -11.04
N ILE A 11 10.51 15.23 -11.78
CA ILE A 11 10.48 15.16 -13.25
C ILE A 11 9.72 13.91 -13.70
N ASP A 12 10.02 12.76 -13.09
CA ASP A 12 9.32 11.51 -13.36
C ASP A 12 7.82 11.63 -12.99
N ALA A 13 7.48 12.20 -11.83
CA ALA A 13 6.08 12.45 -11.47
C ALA A 13 5.36 13.34 -12.49
N ALA A 14 5.98 14.44 -12.92
CA ALA A 14 5.41 15.35 -13.90
C ALA A 14 5.22 14.70 -15.28
N SER A 15 6.13 13.81 -15.70
CA SER A 15 5.97 13.08 -16.96
C SER A 15 4.78 12.11 -16.94
N GLY A 16 4.39 11.63 -15.76
CA GLY A 16 3.19 10.83 -15.54
C GLY A 16 1.87 11.56 -15.88
N ALA A 17 1.85 12.89 -15.96
CA ALA A 17 0.69 13.62 -16.48
C ALA A 17 0.49 13.42 -18.00
N PHE A 18 1.51 12.93 -18.70
CA PHE A 18 1.51 12.79 -20.16
C PHE A 18 1.60 11.34 -20.62
N ILE A 19 2.45 10.52 -19.96
CA ILE A 19 2.72 9.14 -20.37
C ILE A 19 2.89 8.21 -19.14
N PRO A 20 1.84 8.05 -18.32
CA PRO A 20 1.87 7.15 -17.15
C PRO A 20 1.83 5.67 -17.55
N ALA A 21 2.90 4.93 -17.28
CA ALA A 21 3.06 3.59 -17.83
C ALA A 21 1.96 2.58 -17.43
N ASP A 22 1.41 2.66 -16.22
CA ASP A 22 0.59 1.56 -15.68
C ASP A 22 -0.91 1.77 -15.96
N ILE A 23 -1.42 3.01 -15.89
CA ILE A 23 -2.82 3.31 -16.25
C ILE A 23 -3.09 3.09 -17.75
N ALA A 24 -2.06 3.06 -18.59
CA ALA A 24 -2.19 2.67 -19.99
C ALA A 24 -2.73 1.23 -20.15
N GLN A 25 -2.35 0.32 -19.26
CA GLN A 25 -2.87 -1.04 -19.24
C GLN A 25 -4.35 -1.07 -18.88
N ASP A 26 -4.77 -0.27 -17.90
CA ASP A 26 -6.17 -0.13 -17.52
C ASP A 26 -7.02 0.45 -18.68
N ALA A 27 -6.48 1.43 -19.41
CA ALA A 27 -7.14 1.99 -20.59
C ALA A 27 -7.23 0.98 -21.75
N ALA A 28 -6.18 0.18 -21.97
CA ALA A 28 -6.19 -0.89 -22.96
C ALA A 28 -7.22 -1.98 -22.63
N ALA A 29 -7.24 -2.43 -21.37
CA ALA A 29 -8.20 -3.40 -20.87
C ALA A 29 -9.64 -2.86 -20.98
N ALA A 30 -9.86 -1.59 -20.61
CA ALA A 30 -11.15 -0.93 -20.76
C ALA A 30 -11.64 -0.90 -22.21
N ARG A 31 -10.75 -0.64 -23.19
CA ARG A 31 -11.09 -0.65 -24.62
C ARG A 31 -11.47 -2.04 -25.12
N LEU A 32 -10.73 -3.07 -24.71
CA LEU A 32 -11.10 -4.46 -25.04
C LEU A 32 -12.46 -4.83 -24.46
N PHE A 33 -12.69 -4.49 -23.19
CA PHE A 33 -13.96 -4.75 -22.53
C PHE A 33 -15.14 -4.07 -23.25
N VAL A 34 -15.02 -2.79 -23.62
CA VAL A 34 -16.06 -2.07 -24.38
C VAL A 34 -16.26 -2.64 -25.79
N ALA A 35 -15.21 -3.19 -26.40
CA ALA A 35 -15.28 -3.88 -27.69
C ALA A 35 -15.91 -5.30 -27.59
N GLY A 36 -16.28 -5.77 -26.39
CA GLY A 36 -16.77 -7.13 -26.19
C GLY A 36 -15.66 -8.20 -26.27
N GLU A 37 -14.40 -7.79 -26.21
CA GLU A 37 -13.24 -8.67 -26.21
C GLU A 37 -12.81 -8.99 -24.77
N ASN A 38 -12.13 -10.13 -24.59
CA ASN A 38 -11.60 -10.53 -23.29
C ASN A 38 -10.38 -9.65 -22.90
N PRO A 39 -10.50 -8.79 -21.87
CA PRO A 39 -9.43 -7.88 -21.45
C PRO A 39 -8.24 -8.59 -20.79
N TYR A 40 -8.40 -9.87 -20.45
CA TYR A 40 -7.36 -10.76 -19.92
C TYR A 40 -6.92 -11.80 -20.96
N GLY A 41 -7.32 -11.63 -22.22
CA GLY A 41 -6.88 -12.48 -23.32
C GLY A 41 -5.46 -12.14 -23.80
N PRO A 42 -4.93 -12.88 -24.79
CA PRO A 42 -3.61 -12.63 -25.36
C PRO A 42 -3.48 -11.25 -26.02
N VAL A 43 -4.60 -10.70 -26.52
CA VAL A 43 -4.67 -9.43 -27.26
C VAL A 43 -4.41 -8.17 -26.41
N ILE A 44 -4.32 -8.30 -25.08
CA ILE A 44 -4.11 -7.18 -24.16
C ILE A 44 -2.80 -6.44 -24.45
N ARG A 45 -1.76 -7.18 -24.86
CA ARG A 45 -0.44 -6.61 -25.10
C ARG A 45 -0.44 -5.76 -26.37
N GLU A 46 -1.09 -6.23 -27.44
CA GLU A 46 -1.27 -5.50 -28.69
C GLU A 46 -2.14 -4.26 -28.47
N MET A 47 -3.22 -4.37 -27.69
CA MET A 47 -4.05 -3.22 -27.36
C MET A 47 -3.26 -2.19 -26.55
N HIS A 48 -2.48 -2.63 -25.56
CA HIS A 48 -1.62 -1.75 -24.77
C HIS A 48 -0.63 -1.01 -25.68
N SER A 49 0.06 -1.72 -26.58
CA SER A 49 0.95 -1.15 -27.60
C SER A 49 0.28 -0.08 -28.44
N ARG A 50 -0.95 -0.31 -28.92
CA ARG A 50 -1.72 0.69 -29.69
C ARG A 50 -2.10 1.91 -28.84
N VAL A 51 -2.45 1.72 -27.57
CA VAL A 51 -2.82 2.81 -26.66
C VAL A 51 -1.64 3.75 -26.41
N VAL A 52 -0.45 3.19 -26.16
CA VAL A 52 0.75 3.99 -25.84
C VAL A 52 1.56 4.42 -27.06
N GLY A 53 1.38 3.76 -28.20
CA GLY A 53 2.16 4.01 -29.42
C GLY A 53 3.59 3.48 -29.35
N LEU A 54 3.83 2.38 -28.63
CA LEU A 54 5.14 1.72 -28.48
C LEU A 54 5.14 0.35 -29.15
N PRO A 55 6.30 -0.17 -29.59
CA PRO A 55 6.41 -1.54 -30.07
C PRO A 55 5.92 -2.55 -29.03
N VAL A 56 5.24 -3.63 -29.47
CA VAL A 56 4.71 -4.68 -28.58
C VAL A 56 5.79 -5.25 -27.65
N ALA A 57 7.02 -5.40 -28.14
CA ALA A 57 8.17 -5.88 -27.36
C ALA A 57 8.49 -5.02 -26.12
N GLU A 58 8.20 -3.72 -26.18
CA GLU A 58 8.46 -2.74 -25.10
C GLU A 58 7.27 -2.58 -24.14
N THR A 59 6.15 -3.27 -24.39
CA THR A 59 4.96 -3.20 -23.54
C THR A 59 4.92 -4.29 -22.48
N PHE A 60 4.10 -4.06 -21.45
CA PHE A 60 3.85 -5.02 -20.40
C PHE A 60 3.09 -6.26 -20.92
N PRO A 61 3.57 -7.47 -20.63
CA PRO A 61 3.01 -8.70 -21.19
C PRO A 61 1.68 -9.15 -20.54
N TYR A 62 1.36 -8.66 -19.34
CA TYR A 62 0.21 -9.13 -18.56
C TYR A 62 -0.56 -7.97 -17.93
N PHE A 63 -1.86 -8.14 -17.74
CA PHE A 63 -2.73 -7.21 -17.01
C PHE A 63 -3.15 -7.79 -15.65
N PRO A 64 -2.51 -7.36 -14.54
CA PRO A 64 -2.68 -8.00 -13.24
C PRO A 64 -3.76 -7.35 -12.36
N HIS A 65 -4.63 -6.48 -12.90
CA HIS A 65 -5.63 -5.79 -12.09
C HIS A 65 -6.95 -6.57 -11.99
N PRO A 66 -7.57 -6.63 -10.80
CA PRO A 66 -8.85 -7.33 -10.62
C PRO A 66 -9.98 -6.78 -11.50
N PRO A 67 -10.99 -7.59 -11.83
CA PRO A 67 -12.14 -7.18 -12.64
C PRO A 67 -12.86 -5.92 -12.18
N PHE A 68 -12.91 -5.65 -10.87
CA PHE A 68 -13.54 -4.42 -10.38
C PHE A 68 -12.81 -3.16 -10.87
N SER A 69 -11.48 -3.17 -10.89
CA SER A 69 -10.68 -2.04 -11.36
C SER A 69 -10.92 -1.77 -12.84
N LEU A 70 -11.15 -2.83 -13.64
CA LEU A 70 -11.56 -2.71 -15.04
C LEU A 70 -12.90 -1.97 -15.20
N ILE A 71 -13.91 -2.29 -14.37
CA ILE A 71 -15.20 -1.58 -14.43
C ILE A 71 -15.02 -0.11 -14.07
N VAL A 72 -14.23 0.20 -13.04
CA VAL A 72 -13.92 1.59 -12.67
C VAL A 72 -13.15 2.32 -13.77
N SER A 73 -12.26 1.65 -14.50
CA SER A 73 -11.50 2.22 -15.60
C SER A 73 -12.25 2.24 -16.94
N SER A 74 -13.41 1.57 -17.05
CA SER A 74 -14.18 1.49 -18.30
C SER A 74 -14.53 2.84 -18.95
N PRO A 75 -14.81 3.95 -18.22
CA PRO A 75 -15.03 5.25 -18.86
C PRO A 75 -13.81 5.76 -19.64
N LEU A 76 -12.60 5.29 -19.31
CA LEU A 76 -11.35 5.67 -19.98
C LEU A 76 -11.27 5.14 -21.42
N ALA A 77 -12.09 4.13 -21.77
CA ALA A 77 -12.13 3.57 -23.11
C ALA A 77 -12.52 4.60 -24.19
N TYR A 78 -13.31 5.61 -23.80
CA TYR A 78 -13.96 6.54 -24.72
C TYR A 78 -13.16 7.81 -25.00
N VAL A 79 -11.96 7.96 -24.43
CA VAL A 79 -11.14 9.16 -24.61
C VAL A 79 -9.73 8.82 -25.10
N PRO A 80 -9.04 9.77 -25.77
CA PRO A 80 -7.64 9.60 -26.13
C PRO A 80 -6.76 9.34 -24.91
N TYR A 81 -5.68 8.57 -25.09
CA TYR A 81 -4.79 8.19 -23.97
C TYR A 81 -4.17 9.39 -23.24
N ARG A 82 -3.81 10.46 -23.96
CA ARG A 82 -3.33 11.70 -23.33
C ARG A 82 -4.36 12.31 -22.37
N THR A 83 -5.65 12.25 -22.74
CA THR A 83 -6.75 12.70 -21.88
C THR A 83 -6.87 11.79 -20.67
N VAL A 84 -6.74 10.46 -20.83
CA VAL A 84 -6.67 9.52 -19.70
C VAL A 84 -5.56 9.90 -18.73
N ALA A 85 -4.35 10.16 -19.23
CA ALA A 85 -3.19 10.50 -18.42
C ALA A 85 -3.44 11.75 -17.55
N VAL A 86 -3.91 12.84 -18.17
CA VAL A 86 -4.19 14.11 -17.45
C VAL A 86 -5.32 13.95 -16.44
N LEU A 87 -6.42 13.28 -16.81
CA LEU A 87 -7.55 13.04 -15.92
C LEU A 87 -7.11 12.19 -14.72
N TRP A 88 -6.35 11.13 -14.96
CA TRP A 88 -5.86 10.25 -13.91
C TRP A 88 -4.87 10.94 -12.97
N PHE A 89 -3.98 11.77 -13.51
CA PHE A 89 -3.06 12.59 -12.72
C PHE A 89 -3.83 13.57 -11.81
N GLY A 90 -4.81 14.30 -12.37
CA GLY A 90 -5.68 15.20 -11.60
C GLY A 90 -6.50 14.47 -10.54
N PHE A 91 -7.06 13.30 -10.87
CA PHE A 91 -7.75 12.43 -9.93
C PHE A 91 -6.83 11.98 -8.79
N THR A 92 -5.59 11.58 -9.11
CA THR A 92 -4.60 11.19 -8.10
C THR A 92 -4.25 12.36 -7.17
N LEU A 93 -4.10 13.58 -7.69
CA LEU A 93 -3.90 14.78 -6.85
C LEU A 93 -5.07 15.04 -5.90
N ALA A 94 -6.31 14.92 -6.40
CA ALA A 94 -7.51 15.04 -5.56
C ALA A 94 -7.53 13.98 -4.44
N LEU A 95 -7.15 12.74 -4.75
CA LEU A 95 -7.02 11.67 -3.76
C LEU A 95 -5.90 11.95 -2.74
N VAL A 96 -4.75 12.50 -3.16
CA VAL A 96 -3.68 12.91 -2.24
C VAL A 96 -4.18 14.00 -1.29
N PHE A 97 -4.99 14.94 -1.78
CA PHE A 97 -5.61 15.96 -0.94
C PHE A 97 -6.61 15.35 0.07
N ILE A 98 -7.45 14.41 -0.37
CA ILE A 98 -8.35 13.67 0.53
C ILE A 98 -7.56 12.89 1.59
N LEU A 99 -6.47 12.23 1.19
CA LEU A 99 -5.59 11.54 2.12
C LEU A 99 -4.99 12.53 3.14
N ALA A 100 -4.53 13.70 2.71
CA ALA A 100 -4.03 14.75 3.59
C ALA A 100 -5.09 15.19 4.62
N MET A 101 -6.36 15.34 4.21
CA MET A 101 -7.47 15.61 5.13
C MET A 101 -7.64 14.52 6.19
N LEU A 102 -7.58 13.26 5.78
CA LEU A 102 -7.71 12.12 6.69
C LEU A 102 -6.53 12.03 7.66
N LEU A 103 -5.30 12.29 7.21
CA LEU A 103 -4.12 12.29 8.07
C LEU A 103 -4.15 13.45 9.07
N ALA A 104 -4.49 14.66 8.62
CA ALA A 104 -4.64 15.83 9.46
C ALA A 104 -5.68 15.62 10.58
N GLU A 105 -6.83 15.00 10.26
CA GLU A 105 -7.84 14.64 11.27
C GLU A 105 -7.25 13.72 12.36
N ASN A 106 -6.36 12.79 12.01
CA ASN A 106 -5.76 11.89 13.00
C ASN A 106 -4.68 12.57 13.87
N LEU A 107 -4.07 13.65 13.39
CA LEU A 107 -3.07 14.44 14.10
C LEU A 107 -3.69 15.45 15.09
N THR A 108 -4.89 15.95 14.83
CA THR A 108 -5.55 16.99 15.67
C THR A 108 -6.33 16.45 16.86
N VAL A 109 -6.58 15.14 16.94
CA VAL A 109 -7.30 14.52 18.07
C VAL A 109 -6.39 14.46 19.31
N ASN A 110 -6.15 15.63 19.91
CA ASN A 110 -5.66 15.76 21.29
C ASN A 110 -6.84 16.19 22.16
N PRO A 111 -7.32 15.35 23.10
CA PRO A 111 -8.51 15.61 23.94
C PRO A 111 -8.45 16.81 24.91
N GLY A 112 -7.51 17.75 24.76
CA GLY A 112 -7.35 18.86 25.71
C GLY A 112 -6.54 20.06 25.20
N ALA A 113 -6.13 20.07 23.93
CA ALA A 113 -5.47 21.24 23.35
C ALA A 113 -6.52 22.09 22.63
N ALA A 114 -6.59 23.37 22.97
CA ALA A 114 -7.46 24.34 22.32
C ALA A 114 -7.35 24.24 20.79
N GLN A 115 -8.48 24.43 20.09
CA GLN A 115 -8.66 24.36 18.62
C GLN A 115 -7.86 25.45 17.87
N VAL A 116 -6.53 25.49 18.02
CA VAL A 116 -5.75 26.67 17.61
C VAL A 116 -5.15 26.57 16.21
N ASP A 117 -5.14 25.39 15.57
CA ASP A 117 -4.80 25.36 14.13
C ASP A 117 -6.06 25.41 13.27
N PRO A 118 -6.25 26.45 12.41
CA PRO A 118 -7.26 26.38 11.36
C PRO A 118 -6.94 25.14 10.51
N GLN A 119 -7.78 24.12 10.64
CA GLN A 119 -7.66 22.78 10.05
C GLN A 119 -7.12 22.78 8.61
N GLY A 120 -7.40 23.83 7.82
CA GLY A 120 -6.84 24.03 6.49
C GLY A 120 -5.30 24.11 6.41
N ARG A 121 -4.60 24.71 7.38
CA ARG A 121 -3.12 24.81 7.37
C ARG A 121 -2.48 23.44 7.51
N LEU A 122 -2.88 22.66 8.52
CA LEU A 122 -2.38 21.30 8.68
C LEU A 122 -2.70 20.41 7.47
N VAL A 123 -3.91 20.52 6.90
CA VAL A 123 -4.26 19.80 5.66
C VAL A 123 -3.32 20.18 4.52
N LEU A 124 -3.08 21.48 4.32
CA LEU A 124 -2.17 21.95 3.29
C LEU A 124 -0.73 21.49 3.55
N THR A 125 -0.26 21.52 4.79
CA THR A 125 1.05 20.98 5.18
C THR A 125 1.15 19.49 4.88
N CYS A 126 0.17 18.68 5.29
CA CYS A 126 0.13 17.25 4.97
C CYS A 126 0.10 17.01 3.45
N PHE A 127 -0.64 17.81 2.70
CA PHE A 127 -0.71 17.71 1.24
C PHE A 127 0.65 17.99 0.60
N ILE A 128 1.33 19.07 0.99
CA ILE A 128 2.67 19.42 0.48
C ILE A 128 3.69 18.34 0.86
N LEU A 129 3.67 17.86 2.10
CA LEU A 129 4.57 16.80 2.55
C LEU A 129 4.33 15.48 1.79
N LEU A 130 3.07 15.12 1.53
CA LEU A 130 2.72 13.96 0.72
C LEU A 130 3.20 14.14 -0.73
N LEU A 131 3.02 15.31 -1.35
CA LEU A 131 3.54 15.58 -2.69
C LEU A 131 5.06 15.50 -2.75
N ALA A 132 5.77 15.82 -1.67
CA ALA A 132 7.22 15.65 -1.58
C ALA A 132 7.67 14.22 -1.26
N TRP A 133 6.74 13.32 -0.97
CA TRP A 133 7.05 11.97 -0.50
C TRP A 133 7.21 10.99 -1.68
N PRO A 134 8.35 10.28 -1.82
CA PRO A 134 8.62 9.47 -3.01
C PRO A 134 7.58 8.41 -3.38
N PRO A 135 6.92 7.71 -2.43
CA PRO A 135 5.81 6.82 -2.78
C PRO A 135 4.67 7.52 -3.52
N VAL A 136 4.32 8.76 -3.17
CA VAL A 136 3.27 9.54 -3.84
C VAL A 136 3.74 10.00 -5.21
N LEU A 137 4.96 10.50 -5.32
CA LEU A 137 5.57 10.88 -6.60
C LEU A 137 5.59 9.69 -7.58
N TYR A 138 5.89 8.48 -7.08
CA TYR A 138 5.84 7.27 -7.90
C TYR A 138 4.40 6.91 -8.32
N ASN A 139 3.39 7.15 -7.49
CA ASN A 139 1.99 6.97 -7.93
C ASN A 139 1.61 7.96 -9.05
N LEU A 140 2.04 9.22 -8.94
CA LEU A 140 1.79 10.26 -9.95
C LEU A 140 2.49 9.94 -11.28
N GLU A 141 3.73 9.45 -11.21
CA GLU A 141 4.48 9.01 -12.41
C GLU A 141 3.78 7.87 -13.15
N LYS A 142 3.35 6.83 -12.42
CA LYS A 142 2.86 5.59 -13.05
C LYS A 142 1.36 5.55 -13.28
N GLY A 143 0.60 6.40 -12.60
CA GLY A 143 -0.85 6.31 -12.57
C GLY A 143 -1.34 5.09 -11.79
N GLN A 144 -0.86 4.91 -10.56
CA GLN A 144 -1.17 3.74 -9.74
C GLN A 144 -2.37 3.90 -8.81
N TRP A 145 -3.02 2.79 -8.49
CA TRP A 145 -4.21 2.72 -7.63
C TRP A 145 -3.92 2.90 -6.12
N SER A 146 -2.66 2.94 -5.70
CA SER A 146 -2.32 2.82 -4.27
C SER A 146 -2.74 4.04 -3.43
N VAL A 147 -2.83 5.25 -4.03
CA VAL A 147 -3.39 6.42 -3.32
C VAL A 147 -4.90 6.23 -3.07
N LEU A 148 -5.66 5.70 -4.03
CA LEU A 148 -7.08 5.37 -3.83
C LEU A 148 -7.23 4.36 -2.70
N LEU A 149 -6.40 3.31 -2.69
CA LEU A 149 -6.41 2.32 -1.61
C LEU A 149 -6.11 2.95 -0.25
N ALA A 150 -5.12 3.84 -0.16
CA ALA A 150 -4.82 4.57 1.07
C ALA A 150 -6.00 5.43 1.54
N VAL A 151 -6.70 6.09 0.63
CA VAL A 151 -7.92 6.87 0.93
C VAL A 151 -9.05 5.95 1.42
N LEU A 152 -9.34 4.85 0.73
CA LEU A 152 -10.38 3.89 1.12
C LEU A 152 -10.09 3.30 2.51
N ILE A 153 -8.84 2.92 2.78
CA ILE A 153 -8.41 2.43 4.08
C ILE A 153 -8.52 3.53 5.15
N GLY A 154 -8.14 4.77 4.84
CA GLY A 154 -8.31 5.91 5.74
C GLY A 154 -9.77 6.25 6.05
N LEU A 155 -10.67 6.17 5.06
CA LEU A 155 -12.12 6.31 5.24
C LEU A 155 -12.69 5.17 6.08
N GLY A 156 -12.22 3.94 5.86
CA GLY A 156 -12.58 2.77 6.65
C GLY A 156 -12.18 2.93 8.11
N TRP A 157 -10.95 3.41 8.37
CA TRP A 157 -10.47 3.75 9.70
C TRP A 157 -11.29 4.86 10.34
N ARG A 158 -11.48 5.99 9.66
CA ARG A 158 -12.29 7.13 10.14
C ARG A 158 -13.70 6.68 10.53
N SER A 159 -14.34 5.87 9.69
CA SER A 159 -15.68 5.33 9.95
C SER A 159 -15.70 4.45 11.19
N MET A 160 -14.69 3.58 11.37
CA MET A 160 -14.55 2.74 12.55
C MET A 160 -14.34 3.56 13.83
N SER A 161 -13.45 4.55 13.79
CA SER A 161 -13.13 5.43 14.92
C SER A 161 -14.34 6.27 15.35
N ARG A 162 -15.29 6.50 14.44
CA ARG A 162 -16.58 7.17 14.71
C ARG A 162 -17.73 6.20 15.04
N GLY A 163 -17.45 4.90 15.20
CA GLY A 163 -18.45 3.87 15.52
C GLY A 163 -19.30 3.37 14.35
N SER A 164 -19.09 3.87 13.12
CA SER A 164 -19.80 3.42 11.92
C SER A 164 -19.16 2.15 11.34
N LEU A 165 -19.43 1.02 11.99
CA LEU A 165 -18.82 -0.27 11.66
C LEU A 165 -19.20 -0.79 10.26
N GLY A 166 -20.42 -0.52 9.79
CA GLY A 166 -20.87 -0.93 8.46
C GLY A 166 -20.14 -0.18 7.35
N ALA A 167 -20.07 1.15 7.44
CA ALA A 167 -19.31 1.96 6.50
C ALA A 167 -17.82 1.61 6.52
N SER A 168 -17.27 1.33 7.70
CA SER A 168 -15.88 0.87 7.83
C SER A 168 -15.62 -0.42 7.03
N GLY A 169 -16.46 -1.43 7.23
CA GLY A 169 -16.40 -2.69 6.48
C GLY A 169 -16.53 -2.45 4.98
N ALA A 170 -17.51 -1.65 4.55
CA ALA A 170 -17.75 -1.32 3.16
C ALA A 170 -16.52 -0.70 2.48
N TRP A 171 -15.88 0.30 3.10
CA TRP A 171 -14.68 0.93 2.56
C TRP A 171 -13.50 -0.05 2.44
N PHE A 172 -13.29 -0.90 3.43
CA PHE A 172 -12.25 -1.94 3.36
C PHE A 172 -12.57 -3.00 2.30
N GLY A 173 -13.85 -3.37 2.14
CA GLY A 173 -14.29 -4.32 1.10
C GLY A 173 -14.11 -3.76 -0.31
N ALA A 174 -14.39 -2.47 -0.49
CA ALA A 174 -14.10 -1.76 -1.73
C ALA A 174 -12.58 -1.71 -2.02
N ALA A 175 -11.75 -1.42 -1.01
CA ALA A 175 -10.29 -1.48 -1.18
C ALA A 175 -9.80 -2.87 -1.62
N ALA A 176 -10.33 -3.93 -1.00
CA ALA A 176 -10.02 -5.32 -1.35
C ALA A 176 -10.53 -5.76 -2.74
N SER A 177 -11.51 -5.05 -3.28
CA SER A 177 -12.01 -5.28 -4.66
C SER A 177 -11.13 -4.59 -5.70
N VAL A 178 -10.57 -3.42 -5.37
CA VAL A 178 -9.64 -2.68 -6.26
C VAL A 178 -8.28 -3.41 -6.38
N LYS A 179 -7.75 -3.92 -5.26
CA LYS A 179 -6.59 -4.84 -5.25
C LYS A 179 -6.84 -5.91 -4.20
N VAL A 180 -6.30 -7.11 -4.39
CA VAL A 180 -6.60 -8.27 -3.52
C VAL A 180 -5.93 -8.20 -2.15
N PHE A 181 -4.75 -7.59 -2.01
CA PHE A 181 -3.98 -7.64 -0.75
C PHE A 181 -4.65 -7.02 0.51
N PRO A 182 -5.55 -6.01 0.43
CA PRO A 182 -6.34 -5.54 1.57
C PRO A 182 -7.27 -6.59 2.18
N LEU A 183 -7.43 -7.79 1.58
CA LEU A 183 -8.08 -8.93 2.21
C LEU A 183 -7.50 -9.27 3.60
N VAL A 184 -6.23 -8.94 3.84
CA VAL A 184 -5.58 -9.05 5.17
C VAL A 184 -6.34 -8.26 6.24
N LEU A 185 -6.99 -7.13 5.91
CA LEU A 185 -7.82 -6.38 6.85
C LEU A 185 -9.08 -7.16 7.28
N GLY A 186 -9.54 -8.14 6.51
CA GLY A 186 -10.60 -9.05 6.93
C GLY A 186 -10.25 -9.81 8.21
N GLY A 187 -8.97 -10.17 8.40
CA GLY A 187 -8.46 -10.77 9.64
C GLY A 187 -8.57 -9.83 10.84
N TYR A 188 -8.25 -8.55 10.66
CA TYR A 188 -8.47 -7.51 11.68
C TYR A 188 -9.96 -7.40 12.03
N LEU A 189 -10.83 -7.31 11.02
CA LEU A 189 -12.27 -7.17 11.22
C LEU A 189 -12.89 -8.39 11.89
N LEU A 190 -12.44 -9.60 11.56
CA LEU A 190 -12.87 -10.84 12.20
C LEU A 190 -12.66 -10.82 13.72
N LEU A 191 -11.53 -10.25 14.15
CA LEU A 191 -11.20 -10.10 15.57
C LEU A 191 -11.88 -8.90 16.23
N ARG A 192 -12.21 -7.87 15.46
CA ARG A 192 -12.69 -6.58 15.99
C ARG A 192 -14.20 -6.41 15.99
N SER A 193 -14.88 -6.82 14.93
CA SER A 193 -16.31 -6.58 14.72
C SER A 193 -16.89 -7.47 13.62
N ARG A 194 -17.77 -8.40 14.01
CA ARG A 194 -18.54 -9.25 13.07
C ARG A 194 -19.35 -8.40 12.08
N ARG A 195 -19.97 -7.31 12.54
CA ARG A 195 -20.75 -6.41 11.68
C ARG A 195 -19.90 -5.79 10.59
N ALA A 196 -18.71 -5.26 10.95
CA ALA A 196 -17.80 -4.69 9.95
C ALA A 196 -17.31 -5.76 8.97
N LEU A 197 -17.00 -6.97 9.45
CA LEU A 197 -16.63 -8.10 8.59
C LEU A 197 -17.74 -8.46 7.59
N LEU A 198 -19.00 -8.51 8.02
CA LEU A 198 -20.12 -8.83 7.12
C LEU A 198 -20.26 -7.78 6.00
N TRP A 199 -20.12 -6.48 6.33
CA TRP A 199 -20.14 -5.42 5.32
C TRP A 199 -18.92 -5.47 4.40
N PHE A 200 -17.74 -5.82 4.93
CA PHE A 200 -16.54 -6.05 4.15
C PHE A 200 -16.73 -7.18 3.13
N LEU A 201 -17.24 -8.32 3.57
CA LEU A 201 -17.51 -9.47 2.71
C LEU A 201 -18.63 -9.16 1.70
N GLY A 202 -19.72 -8.53 2.14
CA GLY A 202 -20.85 -8.18 1.28
C GLY A 202 -20.47 -7.22 0.16
N ILE A 203 -19.80 -6.12 0.49
CA ILE A 203 -19.35 -5.14 -0.52
C ILE A 203 -18.25 -5.74 -1.40
N GLY A 204 -17.29 -6.47 -0.82
CA GLY A 204 -16.26 -7.15 -1.59
C GLY A 204 -16.81 -8.14 -2.60
N LEU A 205 -17.82 -8.92 -2.20
CA LEU A 205 -18.51 -9.87 -3.06
C LEU A 205 -19.30 -9.16 -4.16
N VAL A 206 -20.04 -8.09 -3.85
CA VAL A 206 -20.80 -7.34 -4.86
C VAL A 206 -19.85 -6.71 -5.90
N LEU A 207 -18.82 -6.00 -5.44
CA LEU A 207 -17.92 -5.28 -6.33
C LEU A 207 -17.01 -6.21 -7.13
N THR A 208 -16.74 -7.43 -6.67
CA THR A 208 -15.98 -8.44 -7.43
C THR A 208 -16.91 -9.31 -8.29
N GLY A 209 -18.09 -9.66 -7.78
CA GLY A 209 -19.05 -10.55 -8.42
C GLY A 209 -19.79 -9.92 -9.58
N VAL A 210 -20.15 -8.63 -9.51
CA VAL A 210 -20.78 -7.92 -10.64
C VAL A 210 -19.86 -7.93 -11.87
N PRO A 211 -18.58 -7.52 -11.80
CA PRO A 211 -17.65 -7.66 -12.92
C PRO A 211 -17.57 -9.10 -13.45
N LEU A 212 -17.51 -10.11 -12.57
CA LEU A 212 -17.43 -11.53 -12.99
C LEU A 212 -18.62 -11.93 -13.88
N VAL A 213 -19.83 -11.45 -13.56
CA VAL A 213 -21.03 -11.68 -14.38
C VAL A 213 -20.92 -10.94 -15.71
N LEU A 214 -20.38 -9.72 -15.72
CA LEU A 214 -20.26 -8.89 -16.93
C LEU A 214 -19.18 -9.38 -17.90
N ILE A 215 -18.01 -9.80 -17.39
CA ILE A 215 -16.88 -10.23 -18.23
C ILE A 215 -16.91 -11.73 -18.56
N GLY A 216 -17.67 -12.52 -17.79
CA GLY A 216 -17.72 -13.97 -17.91
C GLY A 216 -16.64 -14.72 -17.14
N VAL A 217 -16.92 -15.99 -16.83
CA VAL A 217 -16.06 -16.85 -16.00
C VAL A 217 -14.72 -17.18 -16.70
N SER A 218 -14.72 -17.27 -18.04
CA SER A 218 -13.50 -17.52 -18.83
C SER A 218 -12.48 -16.38 -18.68
N ALA A 219 -12.92 -15.13 -18.80
CA ALA A 219 -12.06 -13.96 -18.62
C ALA A 219 -11.46 -13.90 -17.21
N PHE A 220 -12.20 -14.36 -16.19
CA PHE A 220 -11.67 -14.48 -14.84
C PHE A 220 -10.62 -15.60 -14.70
N ALA A 221 -10.82 -16.75 -15.34
CA ALA A 221 -9.81 -17.81 -15.38
C ALA A 221 -8.52 -17.31 -16.05
N ASP A 222 -8.64 -16.53 -17.13
CA ASP A 222 -7.51 -15.91 -17.81
C ASP A 222 -6.83 -14.85 -16.94
N PHE A 223 -7.59 -14.03 -16.20
CA PHE A 223 -7.03 -13.11 -15.20
C PHE A 223 -6.16 -13.85 -14.16
N VAL A 224 -6.66 -14.96 -13.62
CA VAL A 224 -5.90 -15.79 -12.66
C VAL A 224 -4.65 -16.37 -13.32
N GLY A 225 -4.78 -16.88 -14.56
CA GLY A 225 -3.67 -17.39 -15.35
C GLY A 225 -2.59 -16.33 -15.62
N GLN A 226 -2.97 -15.16 -16.11
CA GLN A 226 -2.07 -14.04 -16.35
C GLN A 226 -1.40 -13.56 -15.06
N SER A 227 -2.15 -13.44 -13.96
CA SER A 227 -1.60 -13.04 -12.67
C SER A 227 -0.52 -14.01 -12.18
N ARG A 228 -0.72 -15.32 -12.40
CA ARG A 228 0.27 -16.36 -12.09
C ARG A 228 1.52 -16.24 -12.97
N LEU A 229 1.38 -15.94 -14.25
CA LEU A 229 2.52 -15.74 -15.17
C LEU A 229 3.24 -14.41 -14.94
N ASN A 230 2.52 -13.41 -14.44
CA ASN A 230 3.07 -12.11 -14.08
C ASN A 230 4.00 -12.20 -12.86
N MET A 231 3.76 -13.15 -11.94
CA MET A 231 4.53 -13.25 -10.69
C MET A 231 6.03 -13.47 -10.92
N PRO A 232 6.48 -14.54 -11.63
CA PRO A 232 7.91 -14.82 -11.78
C PRO A 232 8.66 -13.74 -12.58
N TYR A 233 7.94 -12.98 -13.42
CA TYR A 233 8.55 -11.91 -14.20
C TYR A 233 8.91 -10.68 -13.34
N TRP A 234 8.07 -10.34 -12.37
CA TRP A 234 8.25 -9.12 -11.57
C TRP A 234 8.72 -9.35 -10.13
N GLU A 235 8.67 -10.57 -9.61
CA GLU A 235 9.03 -10.84 -8.20
C GLU A 235 10.45 -10.38 -7.83
N THR A 236 11.39 -10.43 -8.78
CA THR A 236 12.76 -9.93 -8.58
C THR A 236 12.98 -8.49 -9.05
N PHE A 237 11.95 -7.81 -9.58
CA PHE A 237 12.09 -6.48 -10.17
C PHE A 237 12.63 -5.47 -9.13
N PRO A 238 13.58 -4.58 -9.47
CA PRO A 238 14.25 -3.74 -8.49
C PRO A 238 13.34 -2.73 -7.79
N SER A 239 12.14 -2.45 -8.35
CA SER A 239 11.15 -1.61 -7.66
C SER A 239 10.28 -2.35 -6.65
N VAL A 240 10.35 -3.69 -6.54
CA VAL A 240 9.66 -4.47 -5.51
C VAL A 240 10.41 -4.28 -4.19
N THR A 241 10.26 -3.12 -3.57
CA THR A 241 11.10 -2.62 -2.47
C THR A 241 10.48 -2.82 -1.10
N LEU A 242 9.19 -3.17 -1.06
CA LEU A 242 8.39 -3.28 0.17
C LEU A 242 7.98 -4.72 0.49
N SER A 243 8.34 -5.70 -0.33
CA SER A 243 7.86 -7.09 -0.23
C SER A 243 8.90 -8.03 0.39
N ILE A 244 8.48 -8.83 1.38
CA ILE A 244 9.29 -9.95 1.89
C ILE A 244 9.56 -10.96 0.78
N HIS A 245 8.53 -11.31 0.01
CA HIS A 245 8.67 -12.20 -1.13
C HIS A 245 9.70 -11.70 -2.12
N GLY A 246 9.62 -10.43 -2.53
CA GLY A 246 10.58 -9.86 -3.49
C GLY A 246 12.02 -9.84 -2.96
N ALA A 247 12.22 -9.58 -1.67
CA ALA A 247 13.54 -9.66 -1.04
C ALA A 247 14.10 -11.10 -1.06
N LEU A 248 13.27 -12.08 -0.71
CA LEU A 248 13.64 -13.50 -0.72
C LEU A 248 13.81 -14.05 -2.15
N ALA A 249 12.99 -13.59 -3.10
CA ALA A 249 13.08 -13.98 -4.50
C ALA A 249 14.42 -13.53 -5.10
N ARG A 250 14.85 -12.30 -4.83
CA ARG A 250 16.18 -11.82 -5.25
C ARG A 250 17.31 -12.60 -4.59
N LEU A 251 17.17 -12.99 -3.32
CA LEU A 251 18.21 -13.70 -2.59
C LEU A 251 18.32 -15.19 -2.98
N LEU A 252 17.19 -15.86 -3.20
CA LEU A 252 17.10 -17.32 -3.22
C LEU A 252 16.40 -17.93 -4.45
N ILE A 253 15.77 -17.12 -5.31
CA ILE A 253 15.07 -17.62 -6.51
C ILE A 253 15.81 -17.14 -7.76
N GLY A 254 16.08 -15.84 -7.87
CA GLY A 254 16.65 -15.23 -9.07
C GLY A 254 15.60 -15.00 -10.16
N GLY A 255 15.98 -14.27 -11.20
CA GLY A 255 15.08 -13.99 -12.31
C GLY A 255 15.73 -13.06 -13.33
N HIS A 256 14.91 -12.47 -14.20
CA HIS A 256 15.40 -11.55 -15.24
C HIS A 256 16.13 -10.33 -14.66
N TRP A 257 15.80 -9.96 -13.41
CA TRP A 257 16.27 -8.73 -12.78
C TRP A 257 17.27 -8.91 -11.64
N ALA A 258 17.60 -10.15 -11.25
CA ALA A 258 18.47 -10.42 -10.12
C ALA A 258 19.13 -11.80 -10.20
N HIS A 259 20.37 -11.88 -9.72
CA HIS A 259 21.08 -13.13 -9.51
C HIS A 259 20.90 -13.60 -8.06
N PRO A 260 20.50 -14.86 -7.81
CA PRO A 260 20.34 -15.37 -6.46
C PRO A 260 21.70 -15.75 -5.87
N ALA A 261 21.86 -15.65 -4.55
CA ALA A 261 23.07 -16.12 -3.86
C ALA A 261 23.16 -17.64 -3.93
N THR A 262 22.01 -18.31 -3.84
CA THR A 262 21.84 -19.74 -4.07
C THR A 262 20.43 -19.98 -4.59
N HIS A 263 20.25 -20.87 -5.56
CA HIS A 263 18.93 -21.17 -6.10
C HIS A 263 18.20 -22.19 -5.20
N ALA A 264 17.46 -21.68 -4.21
CA ALA A 264 16.75 -22.45 -3.20
C ALA A 264 15.28 -21.96 -3.01
N PRO A 265 14.43 -22.09 -4.05
CA PRO A 265 13.07 -21.53 -4.03
C PRO A 265 12.15 -22.13 -2.95
N ILE A 266 12.31 -23.41 -2.61
CA ILE A 266 11.55 -24.03 -1.52
C ILE A 266 11.92 -23.41 -0.17
N PHE A 267 13.22 -23.20 0.07
CA PHE A 267 13.71 -22.59 1.30
C PHE A 267 13.21 -21.15 1.44
N ALA A 268 13.20 -20.37 0.34
CA ALA A 268 12.62 -19.04 0.30
C ALA A 268 11.16 -19.03 0.77
N ARG A 269 10.33 -19.95 0.24
CA ARG A 269 8.91 -20.06 0.61
C ARG A 269 8.71 -20.47 2.07
N VAL A 270 9.56 -21.33 2.63
CA VAL A 270 9.51 -21.71 4.04
C VAL A 270 9.83 -20.51 4.95
N ILE A 271 10.86 -19.73 4.61
CA ILE A 271 11.20 -18.50 5.35
C ILE A 271 10.04 -17.50 5.25
N GLU A 272 9.54 -17.26 4.04
CA GLU A 272 8.42 -16.35 3.79
C GLU A 272 7.20 -16.74 4.65
N GLY A 273 6.77 -18.00 4.56
CA GLY A 273 5.63 -18.52 5.33
C GLY A 273 5.83 -18.37 6.84
N THR A 274 7.05 -18.62 7.33
CA THR A 274 7.38 -18.45 8.76
C THR A 274 7.27 -16.98 9.19
N VAL A 275 7.80 -16.05 8.40
CA VAL A 275 7.71 -14.62 8.69
C VAL A 275 6.27 -14.14 8.61
N VAL A 276 5.51 -14.56 7.61
CA VAL A 276 4.07 -14.24 7.48
C VAL A 276 3.29 -14.69 8.71
N LEU A 277 3.48 -15.94 9.15
CA LEU A 277 2.82 -16.49 10.33
C LEU A 277 3.21 -15.74 11.61
N LEU A 278 4.48 -15.35 11.75
CA LEU A 278 4.95 -14.55 12.88
C LEU A 278 4.28 -13.17 12.92
N LEU A 279 4.27 -12.45 11.79
CA LEU A 279 3.64 -11.12 11.68
C LEU A 279 2.14 -11.20 11.97
N LEU A 280 1.44 -12.18 11.37
CA LEU A 280 0.02 -12.41 11.64
C LEU A 280 -0.23 -12.77 13.11
N GLY A 281 0.57 -13.66 13.70
CA GLY A 281 0.46 -14.03 15.10
C GLY A 281 0.60 -12.84 16.06
N LEU A 282 1.57 -11.96 15.79
CA LEU A 282 1.77 -10.72 16.55
C LEU A 282 0.60 -9.75 16.38
N ALA A 283 0.10 -9.55 15.16
CA ALA A 283 -1.05 -8.68 14.88
C ALA A 283 -2.34 -9.19 15.53
N VAL A 284 -2.59 -10.51 15.48
CA VAL A 284 -3.72 -11.18 16.13
C VAL A 284 -3.64 -11.00 17.66
N ARG A 285 -2.46 -11.24 18.25
CA ARG A 285 -2.23 -11.06 19.69
C ARG A 285 -2.50 -9.61 20.11
N LEU A 286 -1.94 -8.63 19.39
CA LEU A 286 -2.13 -7.21 19.64
C LEU A 286 -3.62 -6.83 19.55
N THR A 287 -4.32 -7.29 18.52
CA THR A 287 -5.75 -7.00 18.30
C THR A 287 -6.64 -7.60 19.39
N ARG A 288 -6.40 -8.87 19.77
CA ARG A 288 -7.14 -9.54 20.86
C ARG A 288 -6.91 -8.85 22.19
N HIS A 289 -5.68 -8.40 22.45
CA HIS A 289 -5.37 -7.65 23.66
C HIS A 289 -6.08 -6.30 23.67
N ALA A 290 -6.08 -5.56 22.55
CA ALA A 290 -6.81 -4.31 22.42
C ALA A 290 -8.33 -4.47 22.60
N ALA A 291 -8.90 -5.58 22.13
CA ALA A 291 -10.33 -5.88 22.28
C ALA A 291 -10.76 -6.16 23.73
N ARG A 292 -9.84 -6.57 24.62
CA ARG A 292 -10.15 -6.92 26.03
C ARG A 292 -10.23 -5.72 26.98
N GLY A 293 -10.05 -4.49 26.47
CA GLY A 293 -10.42 -3.27 27.18
C GLY A 293 -9.26 -2.55 27.86
N GLN A 294 -8.66 -1.58 27.14
CA GLN A 294 -7.93 -0.38 27.62
C GLN A 294 -6.94 0.18 26.58
N ALA A 295 -6.72 -0.48 25.43
CA ALA A 295 -5.79 -0.03 24.39
C ALA A 295 -6.46 0.89 23.34
N ASP A 296 -5.69 1.81 22.77
CA ASP A 296 -6.07 2.45 21.50
C ASP A 296 -6.10 1.37 20.39
N HIS A 297 -7.11 1.39 19.54
CA HIS A 297 -7.22 0.47 18.41
C HIS A 297 -6.29 0.87 17.25
N ALA A 298 -5.70 2.07 17.34
CA ALA A 298 -4.85 2.65 16.31
C ALA A 298 -3.59 1.82 16.03
N GLU A 299 -2.89 1.34 17.06
CA GLU A 299 -1.66 0.55 16.88
C GLU A 299 -1.96 -0.81 16.28
N ALA A 300 -3.01 -1.47 16.77
CA ALA A 300 -3.47 -2.74 16.20
C ALA A 300 -3.79 -2.58 14.72
N PHE A 301 -4.59 -1.57 14.37
CA PHE A 301 -4.94 -1.28 12.99
C PHE A 301 -3.71 -0.92 12.14
N ALA A 302 -2.80 -0.09 12.66
CA ALA A 302 -1.57 0.28 11.98
C ALA A 302 -0.72 -0.97 11.65
N ALA A 303 -0.58 -1.91 12.57
CA ALA A 303 0.13 -3.17 12.34
C ALA A 303 -0.50 -3.98 11.18
N TRP A 304 -1.83 -4.06 11.10
CA TRP A 304 -2.52 -4.71 9.98
C TRP A 304 -2.33 -4.00 8.64
N VAL A 305 -2.35 -2.65 8.64
CA VAL A 305 -2.13 -1.88 7.42
C VAL A 305 -0.68 -1.97 6.92
N VAL A 306 0.30 -2.01 7.83
CA VAL A 306 1.72 -2.21 7.45
C VAL A 306 1.95 -3.56 6.77
N MET A 307 1.22 -4.60 7.17
CA MET A 307 1.31 -5.91 6.53
C MET A 307 0.83 -5.90 5.07
N LEU A 308 -0.01 -4.93 4.65
CA LEU A 308 -0.54 -4.88 3.29
C LEU A 308 0.54 -4.82 2.21
N PRO A 309 1.47 -3.83 2.22
CA PRO A 309 2.60 -3.84 1.29
C PRO A 309 3.62 -4.94 1.63
N VAL A 310 3.86 -5.24 2.91
CA VAL A 310 4.91 -6.19 3.32
C VAL A 310 4.63 -7.63 2.85
N LEU A 311 3.37 -8.05 2.89
CA LEU A 311 2.93 -9.39 2.48
C LEU A 311 2.50 -9.45 1.01
N ASN A 312 2.42 -8.32 0.31
CA ASN A 312 2.12 -8.31 -1.12
C ASN A 312 3.39 -8.72 -1.90
N PRO A 313 3.36 -9.81 -2.69
CA PRO A 313 4.55 -10.34 -3.34
C PRO A 313 5.14 -9.41 -4.40
N GLN A 314 4.34 -8.49 -4.95
CA GLN A 314 4.75 -7.49 -5.94
C GLN A 314 4.61 -6.07 -5.38
N SER A 315 4.86 -5.87 -4.08
CA SER A 315 4.78 -4.54 -3.49
C SER A 315 5.91 -3.65 -3.97
N LEU A 316 5.56 -2.77 -4.91
CA LEU A 316 6.44 -1.77 -5.48
C LEU A 316 6.52 -0.52 -4.60
N GLY A 317 7.49 0.36 -4.85
CA GLY A 317 7.67 1.60 -4.07
C GLY A 317 6.41 2.49 -3.98
N HIS A 318 5.53 2.48 -4.99
CA HIS A 318 4.29 3.26 -4.98
C HIS A 318 3.27 2.72 -3.94
N ASN A 319 3.38 1.46 -3.51
CA ASN A 319 2.56 0.91 -2.42
C ASN A 319 2.93 1.51 -1.05
N GLY A 320 4.08 2.19 -0.93
CA GLY A 320 4.52 2.84 0.31
C GLY A 320 3.54 3.89 0.83
N VAL A 321 2.70 4.47 -0.03
CA VAL A 321 1.67 5.43 0.37
C VAL A 321 0.66 4.85 1.39
N LEU A 322 0.47 3.52 1.38
CA LEU A 322 -0.37 2.82 2.35
C LEU A 322 0.15 2.94 3.80
N LEU A 323 1.46 3.23 3.96
CA LEU A 323 2.10 3.41 5.26
C LEU A 323 1.87 4.81 5.84
N ALA A 324 1.27 5.75 5.09
CA ALA A 324 1.04 7.12 5.57
C ALA A 324 0.21 7.15 6.87
N LEU A 325 -0.89 6.40 6.90
CA LEU A 325 -1.77 6.33 8.06
C LEU A 325 -1.09 5.62 9.24
N PRO A 326 -0.47 4.43 9.09
CA PRO A 326 0.34 3.83 10.15
C PRO A 326 1.42 4.76 10.72
N LEU A 327 2.14 5.50 9.89
CA LEU A 327 3.16 6.46 10.33
C LEU A 327 2.56 7.53 11.24
N VAL A 328 1.39 8.08 10.87
CA VAL A 328 0.66 9.07 11.67
C VAL A 328 0.13 8.47 12.97
N LEU A 329 -0.50 7.30 12.92
CA LEU A 329 -1.08 6.65 14.10
C LEU A 329 0.01 6.29 15.13
N VAL A 330 1.08 5.65 14.69
CA VAL A 330 2.22 5.29 15.55
C VAL A 330 2.95 6.54 16.04
N GLY A 331 3.18 7.52 15.16
CA GLY A 331 3.83 8.78 15.52
C GLY A 331 3.06 9.56 16.58
N ARG A 332 1.72 9.61 16.46
CA ARG A 332 0.84 10.22 17.45
C ARG A 332 1.02 9.57 18.83
N THR A 333 1.00 8.24 18.91
CA THR A 333 1.20 7.54 20.20
C THR A 333 2.59 7.84 20.78
N LEU A 334 3.61 7.90 19.93
CA LEU A 334 4.99 8.21 20.34
C LEU A 334 5.18 9.63 20.86
N THR A 335 4.35 10.61 20.50
CA THR A 335 4.47 11.97 21.04
C THR A 335 4.38 12.01 22.57
N ARG A 336 3.63 11.07 23.16
CA ARG A 336 3.44 10.89 24.61
C ARG A 336 4.43 9.91 25.24
N ASP A 337 5.22 9.21 24.42
CA ASP A 337 6.23 8.27 24.92
C ASP A 337 7.48 9.01 25.40
N VAL A 338 7.95 8.66 26.59
CA VAL A 338 9.17 9.22 27.20
C VAL A 338 10.46 8.65 26.59
N HIS A 339 10.39 7.50 25.91
CA HIS A 339 11.59 6.82 25.40
C HIS A 339 11.99 7.35 24.03
N TRP A 340 13.02 8.21 23.99
CA TRP A 340 13.54 8.79 22.74
C TRP A 340 13.94 7.75 21.69
N ARG A 341 14.41 6.56 22.11
CA ARG A 341 14.83 5.48 21.20
C ARG A 341 13.71 5.04 20.26
N ARG A 342 12.46 5.03 20.73
CA ARG A 342 11.30 4.66 19.90
C ARG A 342 10.95 5.75 18.89
N LYS A 343 11.10 7.02 19.28
CA LYS A 343 10.98 8.17 18.37
C LYS A 343 12.06 8.13 17.28
N ALA A 344 13.30 7.83 17.67
CA ALA A 344 14.39 7.64 16.73
C ALA A 344 14.12 6.47 15.76
N ALA A 345 13.66 5.32 16.27
CA ALA A 345 13.27 4.19 15.43
C ALA A 345 12.13 4.55 14.46
N TRP A 346 11.14 5.32 14.89
CA TRP A 346 10.07 5.80 14.00
C TRP A 346 10.61 6.75 12.91
N ALA A 347 11.50 7.66 13.27
CA ALA A 347 12.15 8.55 12.30
C ALA A 347 13.00 7.75 11.29
N VAL A 348 13.73 6.73 11.75
CA VAL A 348 14.46 5.80 10.87
C VAL A 348 13.49 5.06 9.95
N ALA A 349 12.39 4.53 10.47
CA ALA A 349 11.37 3.87 9.65
C ALA A 349 10.84 4.82 8.55
N LEU A 350 10.50 6.06 8.93
CA LEU A 350 10.06 7.10 7.99
C LEU A 350 11.13 7.38 6.91
N VAL A 351 12.40 7.52 7.28
CA VAL A 351 13.49 7.75 6.32
C VAL A 351 13.62 6.57 5.35
N LEU A 352 13.65 5.34 5.87
CA LEU A 352 13.82 4.13 5.07
C LEU A 352 12.69 3.93 4.04
N VAL A 353 11.42 4.16 4.43
CA VAL A 353 10.29 4.08 3.49
C VAL A 353 10.24 5.26 2.50
N SER A 354 11.00 6.32 2.77
CA SER A 354 11.06 7.54 1.95
C SER A 354 12.25 7.57 1.01
N ILE A 355 13.02 6.49 0.86
CA ILE A 355 14.14 6.45 -0.09
C ILE A 355 13.56 6.36 -1.52
N PRO A 356 13.89 7.32 -2.42
CA PRO A 356 13.45 7.27 -3.82
C PRO A 356 14.01 6.02 -4.53
N ARG A 357 13.22 5.40 -5.41
CA ARG A 357 13.70 4.25 -6.19
C ARG A 357 14.90 4.59 -7.07
N GLN A 358 14.99 5.83 -7.56
CA GLN A 358 16.08 6.32 -8.39
C GLN A 358 17.41 6.30 -7.63
N THR A 359 17.35 6.59 -6.32
CA THR A 359 18.49 6.44 -5.41
C THR A 359 18.92 4.98 -5.31
N MET A 360 17.97 4.08 -5.06
CA MET A 360 18.27 2.65 -4.95
C MET A 360 18.84 2.08 -6.25
N TRP A 361 18.28 2.43 -7.41
CA TRP A 361 18.74 1.96 -8.72
C TRP A 361 20.12 2.49 -9.12
N ARG A 362 20.49 3.68 -8.64
CA ARG A 362 21.85 4.22 -8.86
C ARG A 362 22.89 3.43 -8.07
N VAL A 363 22.52 2.98 -6.86
CA VAL A 363 23.43 2.23 -5.98
C VAL A 363 23.46 0.75 -6.33
N ALA A 364 22.34 0.19 -6.77
CA ALA A 364 22.15 -1.21 -7.12
C ALA A 364 21.42 -1.32 -8.47
N PRO A 365 22.14 -1.20 -9.61
CA PRO A 365 21.55 -1.33 -10.94
C PRO A 365 21.23 -2.80 -11.26
N PRO A 366 20.18 -3.09 -12.07
CA PRO A 366 19.90 -4.44 -12.53
C PRO A 366 20.93 -4.95 -13.57
N PRO A 367 21.18 -6.28 -13.64
CA PRO A 367 20.65 -7.30 -12.74
C PRO A 367 21.27 -7.18 -11.35
N LEU A 368 20.43 -7.27 -10.31
CA LEU A 368 20.85 -7.04 -8.93
C LEU A 368 21.70 -8.19 -8.41
N ASP A 369 22.77 -7.85 -7.69
CA ASP A 369 23.44 -8.81 -6.81
C ASP A 369 22.53 -9.17 -5.62
N PRO A 370 22.61 -10.41 -5.10
CA PRO A 370 21.68 -10.89 -4.08
C PRO A 370 21.68 -10.01 -2.82
N TRP A 371 22.87 -9.57 -2.40
CA TRP A 371 23.05 -8.75 -1.21
C TRP A 371 22.63 -7.29 -1.43
N GLU A 372 22.76 -6.76 -2.64
CA GLU A 372 22.22 -5.44 -2.99
C GLU A 372 20.70 -5.46 -2.96
N GLY A 373 20.10 -6.55 -3.44
CA GLY A 373 18.67 -6.82 -3.35
C GLY A 373 18.17 -6.71 -1.90
N LEU A 374 18.90 -7.29 -0.95
CA LEU A 374 18.52 -7.32 0.47
C LEU A 374 18.89 -6.03 1.23
N ALA A 375 20.07 -5.47 1.00
CA ALA A 375 20.64 -4.38 1.78
C ALA A 375 20.28 -2.99 1.23
N VAL A 376 19.99 -2.87 -0.06
CA VAL A 376 19.69 -1.59 -0.72
C VAL A 376 18.23 -1.55 -1.16
N THR A 377 17.80 -2.46 -2.03
CA THR A 377 16.45 -2.35 -2.61
C THR A 377 15.33 -2.69 -1.61
N ALA A 378 15.61 -3.47 -0.57
CA ALA A 378 14.66 -3.80 0.49
C ALA A 378 14.67 -2.81 1.67
N LEU A 379 15.40 -1.69 1.61
CA LEU A 379 15.40 -0.67 2.68
C LEU A 379 13.99 -0.18 3.04
N PRO A 380 13.08 0.12 2.08
CA PRO A 380 11.71 0.47 2.41
C PRO A 380 10.96 -0.64 3.16
N MET A 381 11.14 -1.91 2.79
CA MET A 381 10.59 -3.06 3.53
C MET A 381 11.08 -3.10 4.97
N TRP A 382 12.39 -2.87 5.21
CA TRP A 382 12.94 -2.81 6.57
C TRP A 382 12.33 -1.65 7.38
N GLY A 383 12.11 -0.49 6.74
CA GLY A 383 11.39 0.63 7.35
C GLY A 383 9.95 0.27 7.72
N ALA A 384 9.23 -0.43 6.84
CA ALA A 384 7.89 -0.91 7.12
C ALA A 384 7.87 -1.93 8.28
N LEU A 385 8.79 -2.90 8.30
CA LEU A 385 8.91 -3.87 9.39
C LEU A 385 9.26 -3.20 10.74
N LEU A 386 10.13 -2.18 10.73
CA LEU A 386 10.42 -1.40 11.93
C LEU A 386 9.18 -0.65 12.44
N LEU A 387 8.38 -0.09 11.53
CA LEU A 387 7.10 0.54 11.87
C LEU A 387 6.09 -0.47 12.45
N PHE A 388 6.03 -1.68 11.90
CA PHE A 388 5.23 -2.77 12.45
C PHE A 388 5.65 -3.13 13.87
N LEU A 389 6.96 -3.29 14.11
CA LEU A 389 7.50 -3.59 15.44
C LEU A 389 7.19 -2.49 16.45
N LEU A 390 7.26 -1.22 16.03
CA LEU A 390 6.87 -0.09 16.88
C LEU A 390 5.38 -0.17 17.24
N ALA A 391 4.49 -0.40 16.27
CA ALA A 391 3.06 -0.57 16.52
C ALA A 391 2.79 -1.70 17.53
N VAL A 392 3.52 -2.82 17.46
CA VAL A 392 3.37 -3.94 18.40
C VAL A 392 3.93 -3.65 19.80
N THR A 393 5.01 -2.87 19.91
CA THR A 393 5.78 -2.71 21.17
C THR A 393 5.48 -1.45 21.97
N ILE A 394 4.90 -0.42 21.34
CA ILE A 394 4.52 0.82 22.04
C ILE A 394 3.36 0.57 23.01
N HIS A 395 2.56 -0.46 22.74
CA HIS A 395 1.44 -0.87 23.58
C HIS A 395 1.90 -1.18 25.02
N ARG A 396 1.64 -0.25 25.95
CA ARG A 396 1.86 -0.44 27.39
C ARG A 396 0.50 -0.62 28.09
N PRO A 397 0.33 -1.67 28.91
CA PRO A 397 -0.83 -1.78 29.79
C PRO A 397 -0.89 -0.56 30.73
N ALA A 398 -2.07 0.06 30.84
CA ALA A 398 -2.32 1.18 31.76
C ALA A 398 -2.05 0.84 33.24
N ALA A 399 -1.87 -0.44 33.56
CA ALA A 399 -1.65 -0.97 34.91
C ALA A 399 -0.44 -0.36 35.65
N ASN A 400 0.60 0.10 34.95
CA ASN A 400 1.78 0.69 35.61
C ASN A 400 1.62 2.18 35.96
N ALA A 401 0.57 2.85 35.47
CA ALA A 401 0.33 4.26 35.82
C ALA A 401 -0.37 4.41 37.18
N ALA A 402 -1.17 3.42 37.58
CA ALA A 402 -1.90 3.45 38.85
C ALA A 402 -1.02 3.16 40.09
N SER A 403 0.15 2.52 39.91
CA SER A 403 1.10 2.30 41.01
C SER A 403 1.96 3.53 41.31
N ALA A 404 2.18 4.42 40.34
CA ALA A 404 3.00 5.63 40.53
C ALA A 404 2.26 6.73 41.31
N SER A 405 0.92 6.71 41.37
CA SER A 405 0.15 7.70 42.14
C SER A 405 -0.09 7.32 43.60
N ARG A 406 0.19 6.06 44.01
CA ARG A 406 -0.04 5.61 45.39
C ARG A 406 1.15 5.76 46.34
N THR A 407 2.34 6.09 45.84
CA THR A 407 3.54 6.24 46.68
C THR A 407 3.89 7.69 47.04
N GLY A 408 3.04 8.67 46.69
CA GLY A 408 3.32 10.10 46.89
C GLY A 408 2.65 10.77 48.10
N GLY A 409 2.08 10.01 49.05
CA GLY A 409 1.26 10.56 50.13
C GLY A 409 1.59 10.03 51.52
N VAL A 410 2.82 10.21 51.98
CA VAL A 410 3.16 10.31 53.42
C VAL A 410 4.42 11.18 53.54
N TRP A 411 4.25 12.48 53.77
CA TRP A 411 5.20 13.36 54.46
C TRP A 411 4.42 14.49 55.13
#